data_AF-K9KEA1-F1
#
_entry.id   AF-K9KEA1-F1
#
_cell.length_a   1.000
_cell.length_b   1.000
_cell.length_c   1.000
_cell.angle_alpha   90.00
_cell.angle_beta   90.00
_cell.angle_gamma   90.00
#
_symmetry.space_group_name_H-M   'P 1'
#
loop_
_entity.id
_entity.type
_entity.pdbx_description
1 polymer ?
#
loop_
_entity_poly.entity_id
_entity_poly.type
_entity_poly.pdbx_seq_one_letter_code
_entity_poly.pdbx_strand_id
1 'polypeptide(L)'
;KALMAPNLDSFGRDRALYQEHAKRRIAEREARRTRRRQAREQTGKMADHLEGLSSDDEETSTDITNFNLEKDRISKESSKVFEDVLESFYSIDCIKSQFEAWRSKYYMSYKDAYIGLCLPKLFNPLIRLQLLTWTPLEAKCRDFETMLWFESLLFYGCEEREQEKDDVDVALLPTIVEKVILPKLTVIAENMWDPFSTTQTSRMVGITLKLINGYPSVVNAENKNTQVYLKALLLRMRRTLDDDVFMPLYPKNVLENKNSGPYLFFQRQFWSSVKLLGNFLQWYGIFSNKTLQELSIDGLLNRYILMAFQNSEYGDDSIKKAQNVINCFPKQWFMNLKGERTISQLENFCRYLVHLADTIYRNSIGCSDVEKRNARENIKQIVKLLASVRALDHAMSVASDHNVKEFKSLIEGK
;
A
#
# COMPACT_ATOMS: atom_id res chain seq x y z
N LYS A 1 22.64 47.73 -28.37
CA LYS A 1 23.30 46.52 -27.82
C LYS A 1 22.46 46.02 -26.65
N ALA A 2 21.64 45.00 -26.87
CA ALA A 2 20.85 44.39 -25.80
C ALA A 2 21.80 43.61 -24.88
N LEU A 3 21.76 43.91 -23.58
CA LEU A 3 22.49 43.20 -22.54
C LEU A 3 21.93 41.77 -22.43
N MET A 4 22.68 40.77 -22.89
CA MET A 4 22.39 39.37 -22.61
C MET A 4 22.57 39.12 -21.10
N ALA A 5 21.52 38.66 -20.42
CA ALA A 5 21.60 38.25 -19.02
C ALA A 5 22.55 37.04 -18.88
N PRO A 6 23.69 37.11 -18.16
CA PRO A 6 24.77 36.12 -18.29
C PRO A 6 24.56 34.76 -17.60
N ASN A 7 23.43 34.51 -16.93
CA ASN A 7 23.30 33.40 -15.98
C ASN A 7 22.05 32.53 -16.15
N LEU A 8 21.38 32.59 -17.31
CA LEU A 8 20.22 31.74 -17.56
C LEU A 8 20.64 30.43 -18.26
N ASP A 9 20.02 29.31 -17.88
CA ASP A 9 20.19 28.02 -18.56
C ASP A 9 19.37 27.93 -19.86
N SER A 10 19.46 26.80 -20.57
CA SER A 10 18.74 26.55 -21.82
C SER A 10 17.21 26.59 -21.70
N PHE A 11 16.68 26.66 -20.48
CA PHE A 11 15.26 26.76 -20.15
C PHE A 11 14.91 28.12 -19.54
N GLY A 12 15.82 29.10 -19.61
CA GLY A 12 15.60 30.46 -19.11
C GLY A 12 15.63 30.58 -17.59
N ARG A 13 16.19 29.59 -16.87
CA ARG A 13 16.27 29.61 -15.39
C ARG A 13 17.62 30.14 -14.93
N ASP A 14 17.65 30.90 -13.84
CA ASP A 14 18.90 31.29 -13.21
C ASP A 14 19.71 30.05 -12.78
N ARG A 15 20.87 29.90 -13.38
CA ARG A 15 21.73 28.71 -13.28
C ARG A 15 22.35 28.60 -11.90
N ALA A 16 22.70 29.71 -11.26
CA ALA A 16 23.30 29.73 -9.92
C ALA A 16 22.25 29.34 -8.88
N LEU A 17 21.07 29.97 -8.93
CA LEU A 17 19.96 29.65 -8.04
C LEU A 17 19.50 28.19 -8.23
N TYR A 18 19.35 27.73 -9.47
CA TYR A 18 18.96 26.34 -9.73
C TYR A 18 19.98 25.34 -9.19
N GLN A 19 21.28 25.60 -9.36
CA GLN A 19 22.34 24.74 -8.82
C GLN A 19 22.37 24.76 -7.30
N GLU A 20 22.15 25.91 -6.67
CA GLU A 20 22.08 26.04 -5.21
C GLU A 20 20.88 25.27 -4.63
N HIS A 21 19.69 25.45 -5.21
CA HIS A 21 18.51 24.67 -4.86
C HIS A 21 18.71 23.17 -5.09
N ALA A 22 19.37 22.78 -6.19
CA ALA A 22 19.69 21.38 -6.45
C ALA A 22 20.65 20.81 -5.41
N LYS A 23 21.72 21.53 -5.06
CA LYS A 23 22.67 21.15 -4.00
C LYS A 23 21.98 21.00 -2.65
N ARG A 24 21.12 21.96 -2.27
CA ARG A 24 20.34 21.90 -1.04
C ARG A 24 19.43 20.66 -1.00
N ARG A 25 18.69 20.39 -2.08
CA ARG A 25 17.83 19.19 -2.19
C ARG A 25 18.62 17.87 -2.15
N ILE A 26 19.86 17.86 -2.64
CA ILE A 26 20.73 16.68 -2.57
C ILE A 26 21.20 16.48 -1.13
N ALA A 27 21.72 17.53 -0.49
CA ALA A 27 22.19 17.48 0.89
C ALA A 27 21.06 17.07 1.87
N GLU A 28 19.86 17.62 1.72
CA GLU A 28 18.69 17.24 2.53
C GLU A 28 18.30 15.76 2.30
N ARG A 29 18.35 15.27 1.05
CA ARG A 29 18.11 13.86 0.74
C ARG A 29 19.17 12.94 1.35
N GLU A 30 20.44 13.32 1.30
CA GLU A 30 21.52 12.55 1.90
C GLU A 30 21.45 12.55 3.43
N ALA A 31 21.16 13.69 4.05
CA ALA A 31 20.95 13.78 5.50
C ALA A 31 19.83 12.83 5.97
N ARG A 32 18.69 12.80 5.26
CA ARG A 32 17.59 11.86 5.51
C ARG A 32 18.05 10.40 5.40
N ARG A 33 18.78 10.05 4.33
CA ARG A 33 19.33 8.70 4.17
C ARG A 33 20.31 8.32 5.29
N THR A 34 21.17 9.24 5.71
CA THR A 34 22.13 9.01 6.79
C THR A 34 21.43 8.73 8.11
N ARG A 35 20.39 9.51 8.46
CA ARG A 35 19.58 9.24 9.66
C ARG A 35 18.95 7.85 9.64
N ARG A 36 18.41 7.40 8.50
CA ARG A 36 17.86 6.04 8.35
C ARG A 36 18.92 4.95 8.45
N ARG A 37 20.13 5.18 7.91
CA ARG A 37 21.24 4.23 8.05
C ARG A 37 21.63 4.07 9.51
N GLN A 38 21.80 5.18 10.23
CA GLN A 38 22.08 5.17 11.67
C GLN A 38 20.98 4.48 12.49
N ALA A 39 19.71 4.77 12.23
CA ALA A 39 18.60 4.09 12.92
C ALA A 39 18.60 2.58 12.65
N ARG A 40 18.95 2.15 11.44
CA ARG A 40 19.04 0.72 11.09
C ARG A 40 20.23 0.03 11.74
N GLU A 41 21.38 0.69 11.83
CA GLU A 41 22.55 0.23 12.57
C GLU A 41 22.17 -0.05 14.03
N GLN A 42 21.45 0.87 14.67
CA GLN A 42 20.96 0.70 16.06
C GLN A 42 20.02 -0.50 16.22
N THR A 43 19.24 -0.85 15.18
CA THR A 43 18.32 -2.00 15.20
C THR A 43 18.94 -3.32 14.71
N GLY A 44 20.21 -3.31 14.30
CA GLY A 44 20.90 -4.50 13.75
C GLY A 44 20.41 -4.97 12.37
N LYS A 45 19.56 -4.20 11.68
CA LYS A 45 18.92 -4.57 10.39
C LYS A 45 19.64 -4.00 9.16
N MET A 46 20.93 -3.66 9.27
CA MET A 46 21.66 -3.00 8.18
C MET A 46 21.96 -3.95 7.01
N ALA A 47 22.31 -5.20 7.30
CA ALA A 47 22.75 -6.17 6.28
C ALA A 47 21.63 -6.59 5.31
N ASP A 48 20.37 -6.56 5.74
CA ASP A 48 19.22 -6.98 4.95
C ASP A 48 18.58 -5.84 4.14
N HIS A 49 19.05 -4.59 4.33
CA HIS A 49 18.41 -3.44 3.71
C HIS A 49 18.93 -3.16 2.30
N LEU A 50 18.00 -3.07 1.35
CA LEU A 50 18.26 -2.71 -0.05
C LEU A 50 17.78 -1.29 -0.34
N GLU A 51 18.66 -0.49 -0.97
CA GLU A 51 18.34 0.88 -1.41
C GLU A 51 17.10 0.84 -2.32
N GLY A 52 16.05 1.58 -1.97
CA GLY A 52 14.74 1.56 -2.65
C GLY A 52 13.60 0.96 -1.83
N LEU A 53 13.90 0.19 -0.78
CA LEU A 53 12.88 -0.30 0.17
C LEU A 53 12.42 0.78 1.17
N SER A 54 13.18 1.85 1.34
CA SER A 54 12.76 3.01 2.13
C SER A 54 11.81 3.87 1.31
N SER A 55 10.64 4.21 1.86
CA SER A 55 9.88 5.34 1.32
C SER A 55 10.59 6.63 1.69
N ASP A 56 10.37 7.69 0.91
CA ASP A 56 10.83 9.03 1.26
C ASP A 56 9.82 9.78 2.14
N ASP A 57 9.21 9.07 3.10
CA ASP A 57 8.17 9.58 4.02
C ASP A 57 8.72 10.59 5.06
N GLU A 58 10.02 10.92 5.01
CA GLU A 58 10.60 11.92 5.93
C GLU A 58 10.46 13.32 5.36
N GLU A 59 9.56 14.08 5.96
CA GLU A 59 9.44 15.52 5.78
C GLU A 59 10.58 16.27 6.50
N THR A 60 10.87 17.50 6.07
CA THR A 60 11.85 18.33 6.77
C THR A 60 11.31 18.74 8.13
N SER A 61 12.18 19.06 9.11
CA SER A 61 11.70 19.56 10.41
C SER A 61 10.84 20.81 10.26
N THR A 62 11.16 21.68 9.29
CA THR A 62 10.37 22.87 8.98
C THR A 62 8.99 22.52 8.45
N ASP A 63 8.89 21.57 7.51
CA ASP A 63 7.59 21.14 6.97
C ASP A 63 6.72 20.50 8.07
N ILE A 64 7.32 19.63 8.89
CA ILE A 64 6.63 19.01 10.04
C ILE A 64 6.13 20.07 11.01
N THR A 65 6.95 21.06 11.35
CA THR A 65 6.54 22.16 12.24
C THR A 65 5.41 22.97 11.62
N ASN A 66 5.50 23.35 10.35
CA ASN A 66 4.46 24.11 9.66
C ASN A 66 3.14 23.33 9.57
N PHE A 67 3.20 22.05 9.21
CA PHE A 67 2.05 21.17 9.17
C PHE A 67 1.37 21.06 10.55
N ASN A 68 2.15 20.84 11.61
CA ASN A 68 1.61 20.74 12.97
C ASN A 68 1.01 22.07 13.44
N LEU A 69 1.63 23.22 13.11
CA LEU A 69 1.07 24.54 13.43
C LEU A 69 -0.29 24.75 12.76
N GLU A 70 -0.44 24.39 11.49
CA GLU A 70 -1.71 24.51 10.77
C GLU A 70 -2.75 23.50 11.29
N LYS A 71 -2.33 22.26 11.60
CA LYS A 71 -3.18 21.24 12.23
C LYS A 71 -3.72 21.72 13.58
N ASP A 72 -2.86 22.31 14.42
CA ASP A 72 -3.23 22.87 15.72
C ASP A 72 -4.15 24.07 15.58
N ARG A 73 -3.90 24.93 14.60
CA ARG A 73 -4.78 26.07 14.28
C ARG A 73 -6.18 25.59 13.88
N ILE A 74 -6.28 24.65 12.92
CA ILE A 74 -7.55 24.06 12.48
C ILE A 74 -8.27 23.41 13.66
N SER A 75 -7.55 22.69 14.52
CA SER A 75 -8.10 22.08 15.73
C SER A 75 -8.70 23.15 16.67
N LYS A 76 -7.99 24.24 16.92
CA LYS A 76 -8.47 25.35 17.76
C LYS A 76 -9.68 26.07 17.17
N GLU A 77 -9.68 26.33 15.85
CA GLU A 77 -10.80 26.94 15.15
C GLU A 77 -12.03 26.01 15.13
N SER A 78 -11.82 24.69 15.04
CA SER A 78 -12.92 23.71 15.05
C SER A 78 -13.73 23.74 16.36
N SER A 79 -13.08 24.00 17.50
CA SER A 79 -13.75 24.11 18.80
C SER A 79 -14.66 25.33 18.92
N LYS A 80 -14.55 26.31 18.00
CA LYS A 80 -15.35 27.54 18.00
C LYS A 80 -16.57 27.47 17.10
N VAL A 81 -16.71 26.41 16.29
CA VAL A 81 -17.78 26.29 15.27
C VAL A 81 -19.18 26.38 15.88
N PHE A 82 -19.35 26.02 17.15
CA PHE A 82 -20.63 26.05 17.86
C PHE A 82 -20.59 26.94 19.12
N GLU A 83 -19.67 27.92 19.19
CA GLU A 83 -19.51 28.75 20.39
C GLU A 83 -20.74 29.62 20.71
N ASP A 84 -21.52 29.96 19.68
CA ASP A 84 -22.74 30.76 19.74
C ASP A 84 -24.03 29.91 19.67
N VAL A 85 -23.90 28.58 19.71
CA VAL A 85 -25.02 27.64 19.61
C VAL A 85 -25.34 27.05 20.98
N LEU A 86 -26.64 27.03 21.34
CA LEU A 86 -27.08 26.38 22.57
C LEU A 86 -26.73 24.88 22.55
N GLU A 87 -26.26 24.36 23.68
CA GLU A 87 -25.78 22.98 23.82
C GLU A 87 -26.79 21.93 23.31
N SER A 88 -28.08 22.21 23.47
CA SER A 88 -29.18 21.37 22.98
C SER A 88 -29.21 21.13 21.47
N PHE A 89 -28.45 21.90 20.67
CA PHE A 89 -28.43 21.81 19.21
C PHE A 89 -27.09 21.36 18.62
N TYR A 90 -26.04 21.17 19.42
CA TYR A 90 -24.75 20.67 18.92
C TYR A 90 -24.13 19.55 19.77
N SER A 91 -24.50 19.41 21.05
CA SER A 91 -24.04 18.30 21.87
C SER A 91 -24.76 17.02 21.45
N ILE A 92 -23.98 16.01 21.06
CA ILE A 92 -24.52 14.71 20.65
C ILE A 92 -25.35 14.10 21.78
N ASP A 93 -24.89 14.19 23.03
CA ASP A 93 -25.62 13.66 24.19
C ASP A 93 -26.94 14.40 24.42
N CYS A 94 -26.95 15.74 24.36
CA CYS A 94 -28.19 16.51 24.54
C CYS A 94 -29.22 16.23 23.44
N ILE A 95 -28.77 16.16 22.19
CA ILE A 95 -29.63 15.82 21.04
C ILE A 95 -30.17 14.40 21.21
N LYS A 96 -29.28 13.44 21.49
CA LYS A 96 -29.60 12.03 21.71
C LYS A 96 -30.70 11.88 22.77
N SER A 97 -30.52 12.48 23.95
CA SER A 97 -31.49 12.37 25.05
C SER A 97 -32.88 12.91 24.70
N GLN A 98 -32.99 13.95 23.87
CA GLN A 98 -34.28 14.45 23.41
C GLN A 98 -34.99 13.43 22.52
N PHE A 99 -34.26 12.79 21.60
CA PHE A 99 -34.84 11.76 20.73
C PHE A 99 -35.15 10.46 21.47
N GLU A 100 -34.35 10.06 22.46
CA GLU A 100 -34.68 8.94 23.35
C GLU A 100 -35.95 9.23 24.15
N ALA A 101 -36.10 10.45 24.68
CA ALA A 101 -37.31 10.84 25.39
C ALA A 101 -38.54 10.85 24.46
N TRP A 102 -38.39 11.29 23.21
CA TRP A 102 -39.47 11.21 22.21
C TRP A 102 -39.83 9.75 21.92
N ARG A 103 -38.84 8.90 21.61
CA ARG A 103 -39.04 7.48 21.35
C ARG A 103 -39.76 6.78 22.51
N SER A 104 -39.33 7.03 23.74
CA SER A 104 -39.88 6.40 24.95
C SER A 104 -41.31 6.88 25.27
N LYS A 105 -41.58 8.19 25.17
CA LYS A 105 -42.89 8.77 25.56
C LYS A 105 -43.93 8.76 24.44
N TYR A 106 -43.50 8.87 23.19
CA TYR A 106 -44.37 9.02 22.02
C TYR A 106 -43.88 8.18 20.83
N TYR A 107 -43.67 6.88 21.05
CA TYR A 107 -43.13 5.94 20.05
C TYR A 107 -43.84 5.98 18.69
N MET A 108 -45.17 6.01 18.65
CA MET A 108 -45.92 6.07 17.39
C MET A 108 -45.58 7.31 16.58
N SER A 109 -45.54 8.48 17.23
CA SER A 109 -45.16 9.73 16.56
C SER A 109 -43.69 9.71 16.09
N TYR A 110 -42.78 9.13 16.88
CA TYR A 110 -41.37 8.95 16.50
C TYR A 110 -41.24 8.07 15.24
N LYS A 111 -41.98 6.96 15.21
CA LYS A 111 -42.01 6.01 14.10
C LYS A 111 -42.62 6.63 12.84
N ASP A 112 -43.78 7.27 12.96
CA ASP A 112 -44.50 7.89 11.86
C ASP A 112 -43.74 9.08 11.24
N ALA A 113 -42.90 9.76 12.05
CA ALA A 113 -42.00 10.81 11.59
C ALA A 113 -40.67 10.29 11.02
N TYR A 114 -40.47 8.96 10.96
CA TYR A 114 -39.26 8.30 10.45
C TYR A 114 -37.97 8.76 11.12
N ILE A 115 -38.02 9.10 12.42
CA ILE A 115 -36.89 9.73 13.11
C ILE A 115 -35.61 8.89 13.03
N GLY A 116 -35.70 7.57 13.22
CA GLY A 116 -34.53 6.67 13.13
C GLY A 116 -33.77 6.78 11.80
N LEU A 117 -34.47 7.02 10.68
CA LEU A 117 -33.85 7.23 9.37
C LEU A 117 -33.19 8.62 9.23
N CYS A 118 -33.61 9.59 10.04
CA CYS A 118 -33.09 10.96 10.05
C CYS A 118 -31.87 11.12 10.95
N LEU A 119 -31.74 10.34 12.04
CA LEU A 119 -30.66 10.46 13.01
C LEU A 119 -29.24 10.41 12.39
N PRO A 120 -28.91 9.49 11.46
CA PRO A 120 -27.58 9.50 10.86
C PRO A 120 -27.27 10.81 10.14
N LYS A 121 -28.27 11.43 9.49
CA LYS A 121 -28.10 12.73 8.83
C LYS A 121 -27.93 13.87 9.82
N LEU A 122 -28.66 13.79 10.95
CA LEU A 122 -28.59 14.78 12.02
C LEU A 122 -27.22 14.79 12.71
N PHE A 123 -26.69 13.62 13.06
CA PHE A 123 -25.39 13.53 13.74
C PHE A 123 -24.19 13.70 12.81
N ASN A 124 -24.35 13.49 11.50
CA ASN A 124 -23.28 13.59 10.50
C ASN A 124 -22.39 14.85 10.64
N PRO A 125 -22.92 16.09 10.61
CA PRO A 125 -22.08 17.29 10.73
C PRO A 125 -21.27 17.34 12.03
N LEU A 126 -21.86 16.90 13.15
CA LEU A 126 -21.21 16.88 14.47
C LEU A 126 -20.08 15.85 14.52
N ILE A 127 -20.33 14.65 13.98
CA ILE A 127 -19.34 13.58 13.91
C ILE A 127 -18.20 13.96 12.95
N ARG A 128 -18.51 14.58 11.80
CA ARG A 128 -17.49 15.07 10.86
C ARG A 128 -16.57 16.12 11.48
N LEU A 129 -17.10 16.99 12.35
CA LEU A 129 -16.29 17.95 13.08
C LEU A 129 -15.29 17.22 14.01
N GLN A 130 -15.73 16.18 14.72
CA GLN A 130 -14.85 15.36 15.57
C GLN A 130 -13.83 14.54 14.76
N LEU A 131 -14.13 14.20 13.51
CA LEU A 131 -13.25 13.42 12.62
C LEU A 131 -12.28 14.28 11.78
N LEU A 132 -12.22 15.61 11.98
CA LEU A 132 -11.40 16.50 11.15
C LEU A 132 -9.94 16.05 11.06
N THR A 133 -9.32 15.82 12.21
CA THR A 133 -7.91 15.42 12.36
C THR A 133 -7.72 13.89 12.39
N TRP A 134 -8.81 13.12 12.26
CA TRP A 134 -8.75 11.67 12.26
C TRP A 134 -8.21 11.15 10.91
N THR A 135 -7.15 10.37 10.98
CA THR A 135 -6.58 9.64 9.84
C THR A 135 -6.00 8.30 10.30
N PRO A 136 -6.47 7.17 9.78
CA PRO A 136 -5.95 5.85 10.14
C PRO A 136 -4.52 5.62 9.65
N LEU A 137 -3.96 6.53 8.83
CA LEU A 137 -2.62 6.40 8.27
C LEU A 137 -1.51 6.76 9.28
N GLU A 138 -1.82 7.46 10.38
CA GLU A 138 -0.85 7.87 11.41
C GLU A 138 -0.58 6.77 12.46
N ALA A 139 0.61 6.78 13.08
CA ALA A 139 1.02 5.74 14.03
C ALA A 139 0.25 5.74 15.35
N LYS A 140 -0.14 6.92 15.82
CA LYS A 140 -0.89 7.12 17.06
C LYS A 140 -2.32 7.58 16.75
N CYS A 141 -2.93 6.97 15.73
CA CYS A 141 -4.32 7.26 15.43
C CYS A 141 -5.23 6.59 16.46
N ARG A 142 -6.13 7.38 17.04
CA ARG A 142 -7.19 6.86 17.91
C ARG A 142 -8.20 6.08 17.07
N ASP A 143 -8.60 4.93 17.58
CA ASP A 143 -9.69 4.16 16.99
C ASP A 143 -11.00 4.95 17.07
N PHE A 144 -11.72 5.07 15.94
CA PHE A 144 -12.94 5.88 15.91
C PHE A 144 -14.03 5.34 16.85
N GLU A 145 -14.02 4.03 17.11
CA GLU A 145 -14.98 3.39 18.03
C GLU A 145 -14.74 3.76 19.49
N THR A 146 -13.56 4.31 19.81
CA THR A 146 -13.28 4.84 21.15
C THR A 146 -13.62 6.31 21.26
N MET A 147 -14.09 6.97 20.20
CA MET A 147 -14.41 8.40 20.26
C MET A 147 -15.73 8.66 20.99
N LEU A 148 -15.84 9.84 21.60
CA LEU A 148 -17.01 10.23 22.40
C LEU A 148 -18.31 10.07 21.62
N TRP A 149 -18.36 10.50 20.35
CA TRP A 149 -19.58 10.35 19.54
C TRP A 149 -20.03 8.89 19.39
N PHE A 150 -19.09 7.94 19.33
CA PHE A 150 -19.41 6.53 19.16
C PHE A 150 -19.93 5.96 20.48
N GLU A 151 -19.23 6.25 21.58
CA GLU A 151 -19.64 5.87 22.95
C GLU A 151 -21.02 6.41 23.29
N SER A 152 -21.29 7.70 22.98
CA SER A 152 -22.59 8.33 23.18
C SER A 152 -23.70 7.59 22.44
N LEU A 153 -23.48 7.15 21.20
CA LEU A 153 -24.53 6.55 20.36
C LEU A 153 -24.63 5.03 20.47
N LEU A 154 -23.70 4.36 21.18
CA LEU A 154 -23.57 2.90 21.22
C LEU A 154 -24.85 2.15 21.64
N PHE A 155 -25.55 2.69 22.63
CA PHE A 155 -26.77 2.09 23.18
C PHE A 155 -28.05 2.77 22.74
N TYR A 156 -27.98 3.65 21.73
CA TYR A 156 -29.19 4.30 21.22
C TYR A 156 -30.16 3.27 20.64
N GLY A 157 -31.41 3.30 21.09
CA GLY A 157 -32.46 2.35 20.68
C GLY A 157 -32.42 1.00 21.41
N CYS A 158 -31.37 0.72 22.20
CA CYS A 158 -31.25 -0.50 22.99
C CYS A 158 -31.95 -0.32 24.36
N GLU A 159 -33.28 -0.42 24.39
CA GLU A 159 -34.05 -0.52 25.64
C GLU A 159 -34.23 -1.99 26.06
N GLU A 160 -34.45 -2.26 27.36
CA GLU A 160 -34.69 -3.61 27.94
C GLU A 160 -35.99 -4.29 27.45
N ARG A 161 -36.80 -3.63 26.61
CA ARG A 161 -38.02 -4.21 26.03
C ARG A 161 -37.67 -5.08 24.84
N GLU A 162 -38.48 -6.12 24.58
CA GLU A 162 -38.33 -6.99 23.40
C GLU A 162 -38.13 -6.12 22.15
N GLN A 163 -36.90 -6.14 21.60
CA GLN A 163 -36.58 -5.42 20.38
C GLN A 163 -37.50 -5.93 19.27
N GLU A 164 -38.27 -5.03 18.65
CA GLU A 164 -38.95 -5.36 17.40
C GLU A 164 -37.88 -5.82 16.41
N LYS A 165 -38.13 -6.94 15.72
CA LYS A 165 -37.16 -7.56 14.78
C LYS A 165 -36.64 -6.61 13.68
N ASP A 166 -37.33 -5.50 13.45
CA ASP A 166 -37.04 -4.50 12.42
C ASP A 166 -36.78 -3.09 13.00
N ASP A 167 -36.24 -2.99 14.23
CA ASP A 167 -35.89 -1.68 14.79
C ASP A 167 -34.79 -0.98 13.96
N VAL A 168 -35.20 0.07 13.27
CA VAL A 168 -34.36 0.90 12.40
C VAL A 168 -33.23 1.58 13.20
N ASP A 169 -33.44 1.86 14.49
CA ASP A 169 -32.47 2.56 15.34
C ASP A 169 -31.23 1.70 15.62
N VAL A 170 -31.34 0.36 15.58
CA VAL A 170 -30.18 -0.56 15.71
C VAL A 170 -29.17 -0.36 14.59
N ALA A 171 -29.62 0.10 13.42
CA ALA A 171 -28.76 0.40 12.28
C ALA A 171 -28.10 1.78 12.36
N LEU A 172 -28.30 2.57 13.43
CA LEU A 172 -27.77 3.93 13.53
C LEU A 172 -26.24 3.99 13.37
N LEU A 173 -25.49 3.25 14.21
CA LEU A 173 -24.03 3.22 14.13
C LEU A 173 -23.51 2.65 12.81
N PRO A 174 -23.99 1.49 12.31
CA PRO A 174 -23.65 1.02 10.97
C PRO A 174 -23.90 2.08 9.89
N THR A 175 -25.04 2.77 9.93
CA THR A 175 -25.37 3.81 8.94
C THR A 175 -24.43 5.02 9.03
N ILE A 176 -23.93 5.36 10.23
CA ILE A 176 -22.91 6.40 10.39
C ILE A 176 -21.57 5.92 9.81
N VAL A 177 -21.16 4.68 10.05
CA VAL A 177 -19.96 4.11 9.43
C VAL A 177 -20.07 4.16 7.90
N GLU A 178 -21.22 3.77 7.38
CA GLU A 178 -21.53 3.81 5.94
C GLU A 178 -21.44 5.23 5.36
N LYS A 179 -22.06 6.22 6.02
CA LYS A 179 -22.30 7.55 5.44
C LYS A 179 -21.30 8.62 5.89
N VAL A 180 -20.44 8.32 6.85
CA VAL A 180 -19.45 9.26 7.39
C VAL A 180 -18.03 8.70 7.29
N ILE A 181 -17.80 7.48 7.80
CA ILE A 181 -16.46 6.88 7.84
C ILE A 181 -16.00 6.48 6.43
N LEU A 182 -16.81 5.74 5.66
CA LEU A 182 -16.44 5.34 4.29
C LEU A 182 -16.16 6.54 3.36
N PRO A 183 -16.98 7.62 3.34
CA PRO A 183 -16.64 8.82 2.57
C PRO A 183 -15.34 9.49 3.01
N LYS A 184 -15.06 9.57 4.32
CA LYS A 184 -13.78 10.12 4.82
C LYS A 184 -12.60 9.26 4.38
N LEU A 185 -12.71 7.92 4.45
CA LEU A 185 -11.69 7.00 3.96
C LEU A 185 -11.49 7.10 2.43
N THR A 186 -12.55 7.37 1.67
CA THR A 186 -12.46 7.63 0.23
C THR A 186 -11.57 8.84 -0.04
N VAL A 187 -11.80 9.96 0.65
CA VAL A 187 -10.96 11.16 0.49
C VAL A 187 -9.50 10.89 0.89
N ILE A 188 -9.29 10.11 1.95
CA ILE A 188 -7.94 9.69 2.39
C ILE A 188 -7.25 8.83 1.33
N ALA A 189 -7.97 7.87 0.73
CA ALA A 189 -7.45 7.02 -0.33
C ALA A 189 -7.04 7.82 -1.58
N GLU A 190 -7.83 8.83 -1.95
CA GLU A 190 -7.58 9.63 -3.15
C GLU A 190 -6.43 10.63 -2.98
N ASN A 191 -6.32 11.25 -1.80
CA ASN A 191 -5.52 12.46 -1.63
C ASN A 191 -4.35 12.32 -0.64
N MET A 192 -4.38 11.33 0.26
CA MET A 192 -3.41 11.23 1.36
C MET A 192 -2.60 9.94 1.33
N TRP A 193 -3.21 8.82 0.97
CA TRP A 193 -2.54 7.53 0.96
C TRP A 193 -1.44 7.49 -0.11
N ASP A 194 -0.22 7.19 0.34
CA ASP A 194 0.93 6.86 -0.51
C ASP A 194 1.06 5.33 -0.68
N PRO A 195 0.85 4.79 -1.90
CA PRO A 195 1.02 3.37 -2.15
C PRO A 195 2.48 2.87 -2.05
N PHE A 196 3.49 3.73 -2.10
CA PHE A 196 4.88 3.34 -1.82
C PHE A 196 5.16 3.15 -0.33
N SER A 197 4.39 3.79 0.55
CA SER A 197 4.51 3.61 1.99
C SER A 197 3.89 2.30 2.46
N THR A 198 4.75 1.33 2.80
CA THR A 198 4.32 0.04 3.39
C THR A 198 3.54 0.25 4.67
N THR A 199 3.97 1.19 5.52
CA THR A 199 3.29 1.48 6.79
C THR A 199 1.90 2.06 6.58
N GLN A 200 1.74 3.06 5.69
CA GLN A 200 0.42 3.60 5.39
C GLN A 200 -0.47 2.53 4.74
N THR A 201 0.08 1.75 3.82
CA THR A 201 -0.66 0.67 3.14
C THR A 201 -1.16 -0.38 4.14
N SER A 202 -0.31 -0.87 5.05
CA SER A 202 -0.74 -1.84 6.06
C SER A 202 -1.82 -1.29 6.98
N ARG A 203 -1.73 -0.01 7.37
CA ARG A 203 -2.77 0.64 8.18
C ARG A 203 -4.10 0.79 7.42
N MET A 204 -4.03 1.20 6.16
CA MET A 204 -5.20 1.36 5.30
C MET A 204 -5.89 0.01 5.03
N VAL A 205 -5.12 -1.05 4.80
CA VAL A 205 -5.63 -2.43 4.72
C VAL A 205 -6.26 -2.85 6.06
N GLY A 206 -5.57 -2.57 7.18
CA GLY A 206 -6.06 -2.91 8.52
C GLY A 206 -7.40 -2.28 8.87
N ILE A 207 -7.57 -0.97 8.65
CA ILE A 207 -8.86 -0.30 8.89
C ILE A 207 -9.94 -0.83 7.94
N THR A 208 -9.60 -1.14 6.68
CA THR A 208 -10.54 -1.69 5.72
C THR A 208 -11.04 -3.08 6.15
N LEU A 209 -10.13 -3.96 6.57
CA LEU A 209 -10.49 -5.28 7.11
C LEU A 209 -11.31 -5.17 8.39
N LYS A 210 -10.96 -4.24 9.29
CA LYS A 210 -11.76 -3.96 10.49
C LYS A 210 -13.20 -3.60 10.10
N LEU A 211 -13.38 -2.72 9.13
CA LEU A 211 -14.71 -2.31 8.68
C LEU A 211 -15.50 -3.45 8.01
N ILE A 212 -14.86 -4.24 7.15
CA ILE A 212 -15.49 -5.40 6.50
C ILE A 212 -15.98 -6.42 7.55
N ASN A 213 -15.16 -6.70 8.55
CA ASN A 213 -15.48 -7.71 9.57
C ASN A 213 -16.43 -7.18 10.66
N GLY A 214 -16.31 -5.91 11.04
CA GLY A 214 -17.08 -5.30 12.12
C GLY A 214 -18.46 -4.78 11.70
N TYR A 215 -18.62 -4.39 10.43
CA TYR A 215 -19.86 -3.77 9.92
C TYR A 215 -20.36 -4.42 8.61
N PRO A 216 -20.51 -5.76 8.54
CA PRO A 216 -20.83 -6.46 7.29
C PRO A 216 -22.21 -6.08 6.70
N SER A 217 -23.13 -5.58 7.53
CA SER A 217 -24.45 -5.11 7.09
C SER A 217 -24.38 -3.91 6.14
N VAL A 218 -23.33 -3.08 6.24
CA VAL A 218 -23.16 -1.86 5.45
C VAL A 218 -21.84 -1.83 4.65
N VAL A 219 -20.82 -2.54 5.10
CA VAL A 219 -19.53 -2.68 4.43
C VAL A 219 -19.50 -3.99 3.66
N ASN A 220 -20.16 -3.97 2.50
CA ASN A 220 -20.24 -5.12 1.59
C ASN A 220 -20.18 -4.66 0.13
N ALA A 221 -20.09 -5.64 -0.78
CA ALA A 221 -19.91 -5.39 -2.22
C ALA A 221 -21.09 -4.68 -2.89
N GLU A 222 -22.30 -4.75 -2.31
CA GLU A 222 -23.51 -4.15 -2.86
C GLU A 222 -23.65 -2.67 -2.44
N ASN A 223 -23.01 -2.29 -1.34
CA ASN A 223 -23.06 -0.93 -0.83
C ASN A 223 -22.33 0.08 -1.73
N LYS A 224 -23.02 1.15 -2.13
CA LYS A 224 -22.48 2.18 -3.02
C LYS A 224 -21.28 2.93 -2.43
N ASN A 225 -21.28 3.25 -1.14
CA ASN A 225 -20.16 3.95 -0.50
C ASN A 225 -18.92 3.04 -0.41
N THR A 226 -19.12 1.76 -0.14
CA THR A 226 -18.05 0.74 -0.20
C THR A 226 -17.48 0.63 -1.61
N GLN A 227 -18.32 0.58 -2.65
CA GLN A 227 -17.87 0.55 -4.04
C GLN A 227 -17.08 1.81 -4.43
N VAL A 228 -17.53 2.99 -4.00
CA VAL A 228 -16.83 4.26 -4.26
C VAL A 228 -15.46 4.28 -3.57
N TYR A 229 -15.38 3.84 -2.31
CA TYR A 229 -14.13 3.72 -1.58
C TYR A 229 -13.14 2.76 -2.25
N LEU A 230 -13.58 1.55 -2.60
CA LEU A 230 -12.75 0.56 -3.29
C LEU A 230 -12.30 1.06 -4.68
N LYS A 231 -13.17 1.77 -5.39
CA LYS A 231 -12.82 2.39 -6.68
C LYS A 231 -11.76 3.47 -6.52
N ALA A 232 -11.86 4.33 -5.50
CA ALA A 232 -10.86 5.35 -5.20
C ALA A 232 -9.48 4.73 -4.96
N LEU A 233 -9.40 3.66 -4.14
CA LEU A 233 -8.16 2.91 -3.91
C LEU A 233 -7.57 2.35 -5.22
N LEU A 234 -8.41 1.71 -6.05
CA LEU A 234 -7.97 1.15 -7.33
C LEU A 234 -7.47 2.24 -8.29
N LEU A 235 -8.17 3.38 -8.37
CA LEU A 235 -7.76 4.50 -9.20
C LEU A 235 -6.44 5.10 -8.71
N ARG A 236 -6.25 5.20 -7.38
CA ARG A 236 -4.97 5.64 -6.80
C ARG A 236 -3.82 4.71 -7.18
N MET A 237 -4.00 3.39 -7.04
CA MET A 237 -3.01 2.39 -7.46
C MET A 237 -2.67 2.50 -8.95
N ARG A 238 -3.68 2.65 -9.83
CA ARG A 238 -3.47 2.80 -11.27
C ARG A 238 -2.68 4.06 -11.61
N ARG A 239 -3.05 5.20 -11.02
CA ARG A 239 -2.29 6.46 -11.18
C ARG A 239 -0.83 6.28 -10.77
N THR A 240 -0.57 5.59 -9.65
CA THR A 240 0.81 5.32 -9.24
C THR A 240 1.60 4.49 -10.26
N LEU A 241 0.97 3.52 -10.92
CA LEU A 241 1.63 2.74 -11.98
C LEU A 241 1.95 3.57 -13.24
N ASP A 242 1.10 4.54 -13.56
CA ASP A 242 1.22 5.32 -14.79
C ASP A 242 2.11 6.56 -14.59
N ASP A 243 2.02 7.22 -13.44
CA ASP A 243 2.65 8.51 -13.17
C ASP A 243 3.94 8.40 -12.33
N ASP A 244 4.01 7.44 -11.40
CA ASP A 244 5.05 7.42 -10.36
C ASP A 244 6.10 6.29 -10.55
N VAL A 245 5.73 5.18 -11.19
CA VAL A 245 6.66 4.06 -11.43
C VAL A 245 7.56 4.36 -12.61
N PHE A 246 8.87 4.36 -12.35
CA PHE A 246 9.87 4.58 -13.39
C PHE A 246 11.00 3.56 -13.32
N MET A 247 11.19 2.78 -14.39
CA MET A 247 12.32 1.88 -14.54
C MET A 247 13.27 2.40 -15.63
N PRO A 248 14.50 2.82 -15.29
CA PRO A 248 15.41 3.37 -16.28
C PRO A 248 15.98 2.28 -17.20
N LEU A 249 16.08 2.60 -18.48
CA LEU A 249 16.72 1.74 -19.49
C LEU A 249 18.16 2.20 -19.68
N TYR A 250 19.10 1.45 -19.11
CA TYR A 250 20.53 1.70 -19.26
C TYR A 250 21.20 0.59 -20.08
N PRO A 251 22.13 0.93 -20.99
CA PRO A 251 23.01 -0.04 -21.62
C PRO A 251 23.81 -0.85 -20.59
N LYS A 252 24.06 -2.14 -20.85
CA LYS A 252 24.74 -3.04 -19.89
C LYS A 252 26.12 -2.52 -19.45
N ASN A 253 26.90 -1.95 -20.37
CA ASN A 253 28.21 -1.36 -20.08
C ASN A 253 28.16 -0.19 -19.08
N VAL A 254 27.05 0.54 -19.02
CA VAL A 254 26.85 1.61 -18.04
C VAL A 254 26.58 1.05 -16.64
N LEU A 255 26.02 -0.16 -16.57
CA LEU A 255 25.68 -0.85 -15.32
C LEU A 255 26.82 -1.72 -14.76
N GLU A 256 27.88 -1.97 -15.53
CA GLU A 256 29.05 -2.76 -15.10
C GLU A 256 29.73 -2.17 -13.85
N ASN A 257 29.80 -0.84 -13.76
CA ASN A 257 30.33 -0.18 -12.57
C ASN A 257 29.24 -0.08 -11.48
N LYS A 258 29.32 -0.99 -10.50
CA LYS A 258 28.40 -1.07 -9.35
C LYS A 258 28.41 0.16 -8.44
N ASN A 259 29.43 1.01 -8.54
CA ASN A 259 29.52 2.28 -7.80
C ASN A 259 29.04 3.48 -8.62
N SER A 260 28.63 3.27 -9.87
CA SER A 260 28.15 4.36 -10.73
C SER A 260 26.77 4.86 -10.29
N GLY A 261 26.54 6.17 -10.48
CA GLY A 261 25.22 6.78 -10.24
C GLY A 261 24.07 6.08 -10.97
N PRO A 262 24.19 5.75 -12.28
CA PRO A 262 23.18 5.00 -13.03
C PRO A 262 22.85 3.64 -12.41
N TYR A 263 23.85 2.86 -12.03
CA TYR A 263 23.64 1.55 -11.39
C TYR A 263 22.89 1.69 -10.06
N LEU A 264 23.34 2.60 -9.19
CA LEU A 264 22.70 2.82 -7.88
C LEU A 264 21.26 3.32 -8.02
N PHE A 265 20.98 4.17 -9.01
CA PHE A 265 19.64 4.63 -9.30
C PHE A 265 18.75 3.51 -9.86
N PHE A 266 19.27 2.70 -10.77
CA PHE A 266 18.57 1.52 -11.31
C PHE A 266 18.18 0.54 -10.20
N GLN A 267 19.12 0.17 -9.33
CA GLN A 267 18.85 -0.73 -8.19
C GLN A 267 17.77 -0.16 -7.28
N ARG A 268 17.80 1.16 -7.03
CA ARG A 268 16.76 1.82 -6.23
C ARG A 268 15.38 1.69 -6.86
N GLN A 269 15.25 1.99 -8.15
CA GLN A 269 13.97 1.88 -8.85
C GLN A 269 13.46 0.44 -8.88
N PHE A 270 14.37 -0.53 -9.03
CA PHE A 270 14.03 -1.94 -8.92
C PHE A 270 13.42 -2.27 -7.56
N TRP A 271 14.12 -1.96 -6.46
CA TRP A 271 13.63 -2.30 -5.12
C TRP A 271 12.40 -1.50 -4.71
N SER A 272 12.26 -0.25 -5.16
CA SER A 272 11.02 0.52 -4.98
C SER A 272 9.85 -0.11 -5.72
N SER A 273 10.06 -0.67 -6.92
CA SER A 273 9.03 -1.41 -7.66
C SER A 273 8.65 -2.72 -6.97
N VAL A 274 9.64 -3.47 -6.45
CA VAL A 274 9.37 -4.70 -5.67
C VAL A 274 8.63 -4.39 -4.37
N LYS A 275 8.96 -3.28 -3.70
CA LYS A 275 8.22 -2.81 -2.53
C LYS A 275 6.78 -2.48 -2.87
N LEU A 276 6.56 -1.72 -3.95
CA LEU A 276 5.22 -1.36 -4.41
C LEU A 276 4.40 -2.62 -4.75
N LEU A 277 5.02 -3.62 -5.38
CA LEU A 277 4.41 -4.93 -5.64
C LEU A 277 3.93 -5.57 -4.34
N GLY A 278 4.79 -5.62 -3.32
CA GLY A 278 4.42 -6.12 -2.00
C GLY A 278 3.26 -5.33 -1.37
N ASN A 279 3.30 -4.00 -1.46
CA ASN A 279 2.24 -3.13 -0.94
C ASN A 279 0.90 -3.36 -1.64
N PHE A 280 0.87 -3.48 -2.97
CA PHE A 280 -0.36 -3.78 -3.70
C PHE A 280 -0.91 -5.14 -3.27
N LEU A 281 -0.05 -6.15 -3.14
CA LEU A 281 -0.45 -7.51 -2.80
C LEU A 281 -0.95 -7.67 -1.35
N GLN A 282 -0.72 -6.69 -0.45
CA GLN A 282 -1.38 -6.66 0.87
C GLN A 282 -2.90 -6.55 0.78
N TRP A 283 -3.44 -6.07 -0.34
CA TRP A 283 -4.89 -5.98 -0.57
C TRP A 283 -5.53 -7.30 -1.02
N TYR A 284 -4.77 -8.39 -1.01
CA TYR A 284 -5.30 -9.74 -1.18
C TYR A 284 -6.41 -10.03 -0.16
N GLY A 285 -7.52 -10.59 -0.64
CA GLY A 285 -8.72 -10.87 0.17
C GLY A 285 -9.70 -9.70 0.26
N ILE A 286 -9.31 -8.48 -0.13
CA ILE A 286 -10.21 -7.34 -0.29
C ILE A 286 -10.58 -7.18 -1.77
N PHE A 287 -9.57 -7.06 -2.64
CA PHE A 287 -9.79 -7.04 -4.08
C PHE A 287 -9.89 -8.44 -4.67
N SER A 288 -10.62 -8.55 -5.78
CA SER A 288 -10.66 -9.80 -6.55
C SER A 288 -9.26 -10.18 -7.04
N ASN A 289 -8.97 -11.49 -7.05
CA ASN A 289 -7.67 -11.98 -7.54
C ASN A 289 -7.38 -11.50 -8.96
N LYS A 290 -8.38 -11.46 -9.84
CA LYS A 290 -8.24 -10.96 -11.21
C LYS A 290 -7.74 -9.51 -11.23
N THR A 291 -8.43 -8.62 -10.53
CA THR A 291 -8.04 -7.19 -10.48
C THR A 291 -6.66 -7.00 -9.89
N LEU A 292 -6.34 -7.73 -8.81
CA LEU A 292 -5.06 -7.62 -8.15
C LEU A 292 -3.91 -8.18 -9.00
N GLN A 293 -4.15 -9.25 -9.75
CA GLN A 293 -3.19 -9.79 -10.74
C GLN A 293 -2.98 -8.83 -11.90
N GLU A 294 -4.04 -8.22 -12.44
CA GLU A 294 -3.93 -7.20 -13.50
C GLU A 294 -3.08 -5.99 -13.06
N LEU A 295 -3.26 -5.51 -11.82
CA LEU A 295 -2.47 -4.38 -11.31
C LEU A 295 -1.02 -4.76 -10.97
N SER A 296 -0.86 -5.83 -10.19
CA SER A 296 0.44 -6.19 -9.61
C SER A 296 1.32 -6.98 -10.58
N ILE A 297 0.73 -7.92 -11.33
CA ILE A 297 1.49 -8.75 -12.26
C ILE A 297 1.60 -8.06 -13.61
N ASP A 298 0.47 -7.77 -14.27
CA ASP A 298 0.53 -7.18 -15.61
C ASP A 298 1.02 -5.73 -15.59
N GLY A 299 0.46 -4.92 -14.70
CA GLY A 299 0.76 -3.50 -14.58
C GLY A 299 2.13 -3.16 -14.01
N LEU A 300 2.72 -4.03 -13.16
CA LEU A 300 3.98 -3.75 -12.47
C LEU A 300 5.09 -4.77 -12.77
N LEU A 301 4.85 -6.06 -12.51
CA LEU A 301 5.87 -7.09 -12.73
C LEU A 301 6.25 -7.19 -14.21
N ASN A 302 5.26 -7.42 -15.08
CA ASN A 302 5.47 -7.64 -16.51
C ASN A 302 5.92 -6.35 -17.23
N ARG A 303 5.34 -5.20 -16.86
CA ARG A 303 5.63 -3.91 -17.49
C ARG A 303 6.99 -3.32 -17.09
N TYR A 304 7.37 -3.40 -15.81
CA TYR A 304 8.54 -2.66 -15.29
C TYR A 304 9.62 -3.57 -14.69
N ILE A 305 9.25 -4.50 -13.80
CA ILE A 305 10.24 -5.30 -13.06
C ILE A 305 10.93 -6.32 -13.99
N LEU A 306 10.21 -6.96 -14.91
CA LEU A 306 10.80 -7.89 -15.89
C LEU A 306 11.81 -7.22 -16.81
N MET A 307 11.56 -5.97 -17.21
CA MET A 307 12.52 -5.21 -18.01
C MET A 307 13.83 -4.98 -17.25
N ALA A 308 13.76 -4.80 -15.94
CA ALA A 308 14.94 -4.64 -15.09
C ALA A 308 15.73 -5.96 -14.96
N PHE A 309 15.04 -7.10 -14.89
CA PHE A 309 15.68 -8.40 -14.86
C PHE A 309 16.55 -8.68 -16.10
N GLN A 310 16.12 -8.24 -17.29
CA GLN A 310 16.90 -8.39 -18.53
C GLN A 310 18.25 -7.64 -18.52
N ASN A 311 18.36 -6.60 -17.70
CA ASN A 311 19.57 -5.78 -17.56
C ASN A 311 20.41 -6.15 -16.31
N SER A 312 19.96 -7.12 -15.51
CA SER A 312 20.68 -7.57 -14.32
C SER A 312 21.73 -8.63 -14.66
N GLU A 313 22.76 -8.75 -13.83
CA GLU A 313 23.79 -9.79 -13.97
C GLU A 313 23.18 -11.19 -13.76
N TYR A 314 23.65 -12.16 -14.54
CA TYR A 314 23.24 -13.56 -14.40
C TYR A 314 23.97 -14.19 -13.21
N GLY A 315 23.23 -14.63 -12.19
CA GLY A 315 23.80 -15.24 -10.98
C GLY A 315 23.02 -14.92 -9.72
N ASP A 316 23.71 -14.92 -8.58
CA ASP A 316 23.12 -14.83 -7.24
C ASP A 316 22.26 -13.57 -7.03
N ASP A 317 22.65 -12.42 -7.60
CA ASP A 317 21.88 -11.18 -7.49
C ASP A 317 20.48 -11.32 -8.12
N SER A 318 20.42 -11.84 -9.34
CA SER A 318 19.17 -12.09 -10.06
C SER A 318 18.29 -13.12 -9.36
N ILE A 319 18.89 -14.16 -8.76
CA ILE A 319 18.16 -15.17 -7.98
C ILE A 319 17.58 -14.56 -6.70
N LYS A 320 18.37 -13.77 -5.96
CA LYS A 320 17.90 -13.05 -4.77
C LYS A 320 16.76 -12.07 -5.11
N LYS A 321 16.88 -11.34 -6.20
CA LYS A 321 15.83 -10.45 -6.70
C LYS A 321 14.56 -11.21 -7.05
N ALA A 322 14.68 -12.32 -7.78
CA ALA A 322 13.55 -13.18 -8.12
C ALA A 322 12.88 -13.78 -6.87
N GLN A 323 13.67 -14.23 -5.89
CA GLN A 323 13.16 -14.71 -4.62
C GLN A 323 12.35 -13.64 -3.87
N ASN A 324 12.81 -12.39 -3.84
CA ASN A 324 12.09 -11.29 -3.20
C ASN A 324 10.76 -10.97 -3.91
N VAL A 325 10.74 -10.99 -5.26
CA VAL A 325 9.50 -10.84 -6.03
C VAL A 325 8.51 -11.96 -5.69
N ILE A 326 8.98 -13.20 -5.64
CA ILE A 326 8.14 -14.36 -5.32
C ILE A 326 7.59 -14.27 -3.89
N ASN A 327 8.41 -13.81 -2.94
CA ASN A 327 8.01 -13.66 -1.54
C ASN A 327 6.87 -12.64 -1.35
N CYS A 328 6.64 -11.74 -2.30
CA CYS A 328 5.51 -10.81 -2.26
C CYS A 328 4.17 -11.49 -2.57
N PHE A 329 4.15 -12.62 -3.28
CA PHE A 329 2.90 -13.23 -3.74
C PHE A 329 2.11 -13.90 -2.60
N PRO A 330 0.78 -13.74 -2.56
CA PRO A 330 -0.08 -14.52 -1.68
C PRO A 330 0.08 -16.02 -1.95
N LYS A 331 0.55 -16.79 -0.97
CA LYS A 331 0.77 -18.25 -1.11
C LYS A 331 -0.50 -18.98 -1.54
N GLN A 332 -1.66 -18.47 -1.11
CA GLN A 332 -2.98 -19.01 -1.40
C GLN A 332 -3.30 -19.02 -2.91
N TRP A 333 -2.70 -18.14 -3.71
CA TRP A 333 -2.86 -18.17 -5.17
C TRP A 333 -2.35 -19.48 -5.80
N PHE A 334 -1.41 -20.15 -5.14
CA PHE A 334 -0.74 -21.35 -5.65
C PHE A 334 -1.19 -22.65 -4.95
N MET A 335 -1.96 -22.57 -3.85
CA MET A 335 -2.34 -23.77 -3.09
C MET A 335 -3.34 -24.65 -3.83
N ASN A 336 -4.27 -24.06 -4.58
CA ASN A 336 -5.42 -24.74 -5.18
C ASN A 336 -5.31 -24.88 -6.71
N LEU A 337 -4.14 -24.62 -7.29
CA LEU A 337 -3.93 -24.79 -8.73
C LEU A 337 -3.95 -26.28 -9.08
N LYS A 338 -4.79 -26.64 -10.06
CA LYS A 338 -4.86 -27.99 -10.63
C LYS A 338 -3.99 -28.04 -11.88
N GLY A 339 -3.12 -29.05 -11.95
CA GLY A 339 -2.20 -29.24 -13.06
C GLY A 339 -0.79 -28.70 -12.79
N GLU A 340 0.04 -28.70 -13.83
CA GLU A 340 1.47 -28.39 -13.74
C GLU A 340 1.80 -26.93 -14.05
N ARG A 341 0.81 -26.17 -14.53
CA ARG A 341 0.97 -24.78 -14.95
C ARG A 341 0.60 -23.80 -13.84
N THR A 342 1.38 -22.72 -13.77
CA THR A 342 1.11 -21.59 -12.86
C THR A 342 0.00 -20.67 -13.40
N ILE A 343 -0.24 -19.57 -12.70
CA ILE A 343 -1.10 -18.46 -13.11
C ILE A 343 -0.58 -17.89 -14.44
N SER A 344 -1.45 -17.75 -15.43
CA SER A 344 -1.09 -17.34 -16.79
C SER A 344 -0.27 -16.05 -16.88
N GLN A 345 -0.55 -15.07 -16.03
CA GLN A 345 0.12 -13.77 -16.02
C GLN A 345 1.59 -13.86 -15.58
N LEU A 346 1.98 -14.93 -14.86
CA LEU A 346 3.36 -15.17 -14.41
C LEU A 346 4.23 -15.88 -15.47
N GLU A 347 3.67 -16.27 -16.60
CA GLU A 347 4.37 -17.04 -17.63
C GLU A 347 5.65 -16.34 -18.11
N ASN A 348 5.62 -15.03 -18.31
CA ASN A 348 6.81 -14.26 -18.73
C ASN A 348 7.92 -14.29 -17.67
N PHE A 349 7.56 -14.26 -16.40
CA PHE A 349 8.50 -14.38 -15.29
C PHE A 349 9.07 -15.79 -15.17
N CYS A 350 8.24 -16.83 -15.38
CA CYS A 350 8.71 -18.20 -15.42
C CYS A 350 9.70 -18.44 -16.56
N ARG A 351 9.41 -17.94 -17.76
CA ARG A 351 10.34 -17.99 -18.90
C ARG A 351 11.65 -17.26 -18.63
N TYR A 352 11.60 -16.13 -17.94
CA TYR A 352 12.82 -15.43 -17.51
C TYR A 352 13.66 -16.31 -16.57
N LEU A 353 13.04 -17.00 -15.60
CA LEU A 353 13.75 -17.91 -14.70
C LEU A 353 14.39 -19.09 -15.44
N VAL A 354 13.68 -19.69 -16.41
CA VAL A 354 14.24 -20.73 -17.28
C VAL A 354 15.45 -20.18 -18.05
N HIS A 355 15.31 -19.02 -18.69
CA HIS A 355 16.40 -18.37 -19.40
C HIS A 355 17.61 -18.04 -18.51
N LEU A 356 17.36 -17.65 -17.26
CA LEU A 356 18.40 -17.40 -16.27
C LEU A 356 19.18 -18.69 -15.95
N ALA A 357 18.48 -19.81 -15.75
CA ALA A 357 19.10 -21.11 -15.52
C ALA A 357 19.98 -21.54 -16.71
N ASP A 358 19.45 -21.46 -17.94
CA ASP A 358 20.19 -21.81 -19.16
C ASP A 358 21.42 -20.94 -19.37
N THR A 359 21.33 -19.65 -19.02
CA THR A 359 22.45 -18.71 -19.16
C THR A 359 23.52 -18.96 -18.10
N ILE A 360 23.13 -19.25 -16.85
CA ILE A 360 24.07 -19.67 -15.79
C ILE A 360 24.78 -20.96 -16.18
N TYR A 361 24.05 -21.94 -16.72
CA TYR A 361 24.64 -23.19 -17.19
C TYR A 361 25.66 -22.95 -18.29
N ARG A 362 25.27 -22.23 -19.36
CA ARG A 362 26.16 -21.90 -20.49
C ARG A 362 27.42 -21.16 -20.05
N ASN A 363 27.28 -20.19 -19.15
CA ASN A 363 28.42 -19.43 -18.64
C ASN A 363 29.36 -20.26 -17.75
N SER A 364 28.89 -21.41 -17.21
CA SER A 364 29.73 -22.32 -16.41
C SER A 364 30.54 -23.31 -17.26
N ILE A 365 30.27 -23.42 -18.56
CA ILE A 365 30.98 -24.33 -19.46
C ILE A 365 32.40 -23.80 -19.65
N GLY A 366 33.40 -24.63 -19.33
CA GLY A 366 34.81 -24.25 -19.42
C GLY A 366 35.37 -23.50 -18.21
N CYS A 367 34.54 -23.19 -17.21
CA CYS A 367 34.95 -22.59 -15.94
C CYS A 367 35.56 -23.61 -14.96
N SER A 368 36.08 -23.11 -13.84
CA SER A 368 36.64 -23.93 -12.76
C SER A 368 35.58 -24.86 -12.14
N ASP A 369 36.03 -25.93 -11.47
CA ASP A 369 35.11 -26.87 -10.81
C ASP A 369 34.29 -26.21 -9.68
N VAL A 370 34.85 -25.17 -9.05
CA VAL A 370 34.15 -24.37 -8.04
C VAL A 370 33.00 -23.59 -8.67
N GLU A 371 33.24 -22.93 -9.81
CA GLU A 371 32.21 -22.17 -10.53
C GLU A 371 31.11 -23.08 -11.09
N LYS A 372 31.47 -24.27 -11.60
CA LYS A 372 30.50 -25.29 -12.02
C LYS A 372 29.63 -25.77 -10.86
N ARG A 373 30.20 -25.94 -9.67
CA ARG A 373 29.44 -26.31 -8.46
C ARG A 373 28.47 -25.21 -8.06
N ASN A 374 28.92 -23.95 -8.07
CA ASN A 374 28.07 -22.79 -7.76
C ASN A 374 26.93 -22.65 -8.79
N ALA A 375 27.23 -22.81 -10.08
CA ALA A 375 26.22 -22.78 -11.14
C ALA A 375 25.14 -23.87 -10.95
N ARG A 376 25.53 -25.09 -10.57
CA ARG A 376 24.58 -26.16 -10.24
C ARG A 376 23.69 -25.81 -9.05
N GLU A 377 24.24 -25.22 -7.99
CA GLU A 377 23.46 -24.78 -6.84
C GLU A 377 22.49 -23.66 -7.19
N ASN A 378 22.92 -22.71 -8.01
CA ASN A 378 22.07 -21.64 -8.53
C ASN A 378 20.91 -22.17 -9.39
N ILE A 379 21.17 -23.16 -10.25
CA ILE A 379 20.12 -23.83 -11.03
C ILE A 379 19.15 -24.57 -10.09
N LYS A 380 19.64 -25.26 -9.05
CA LYS A 380 18.77 -25.86 -8.03
C LYS A 380 17.87 -24.82 -7.35
N GLN A 381 18.40 -23.65 -7.03
CA GLN A 381 17.60 -22.56 -6.45
C GLN A 381 16.54 -22.06 -7.43
N ILE A 382 16.86 -21.90 -8.72
CA ILE A 382 15.89 -21.50 -9.74
C ILE A 382 14.77 -22.53 -9.87
N VAL A 383 15.08 -23.82 -9.83
CA VAL A 383 14.07 -24.90 -9.82
C VAL A 383 13.15 -24.76 -8.59
N LYS A 384 13.70 -24.47 -7.39
CA LYS A 384 12.90 -24.19 -6.18
C LYS A 384 12.00 -22.96 -6.35
N LEU A 385 12.51 -21.90 -6.99
CA LEU A 385 11.72 -20.70 -7.27
C LEU A 385 10.54 -21.00 -8.19
N LEU A 386 10.75 -21.72 -9.29
CA LEU A 386 9.69 -22.13 -10.22
C LEU A 386 8.66 -23.02 -9.53
N ALA A 387 9.11 -23.96 -8.71
CA ALA A 387 8.22 -24.83 -7.93
C ALA A 387 7.38 -24.04 -6.91
N SER A 388 7.94 -23.00 -6.28
CA SER A 388 7.25 -22.20 -5.27
C SER A 388 6.05 -21.43 -5.81
N VAL A 389 6.08 -21.06 -7.11
CA VAL A 389 4.96 -20.46 -7.83
C VAL A 389 4.14 -21.48 -8.63
N ARG A 390 4.31 -22.78 -8.38
CA ARG A 390 3.62 -23.89 -9.08
C ARG A 390 3.81 -23.90 -10.60
N ALA A 391 4.92 -23.39 -11.11
CA ALA A 391 5.34 -23.58 -12.50
C ALA A 391 6.08 -24.91 -12.63
N LEU A 392 5.37 -26.02 -12.41
CA LEU A 392 5.97 -27.35 -12.31
C LEU A 392 6.48 -27.86 -13.65
N ASP A 393 5.81 -27.51 -14.75
CA ASP A 393 6.24 -27.82 -16.11
C ASP A 393 7.62 -27.21 -16.42
N HIS A 394 7.77 -25.90 -16.18
CA HIS A 394 9.05 -25.20 -16.33
C HIS A 394 10.11 -25.74 -15.37
N ALA A 395 9.74 -26.02 -14.11
CA ALA A 395 10.65 -26.56 -13.11
C ALA A 395 11.18 -27.96 -13.52
N MET A 396 10.31 -28.82 -14.06
CA MET A 396 10.68 -30.15 -14.56
C MET A 396 11.58 -30.06 -15.78
N SER A 397 11.29 -29.16 -16.73
CA SER A 397 12.13 -28.94 -17.91
C SER A 397 13.56 -28.57 -17.48
N VAL A 398 13.70 -27.53 -16.65
CA VAL A 398 15.02 -27.08 -16.17
C VAL A 398 15.74 -28.17 -15.38
N ALA A 399 15.03 -28.93 -14.54
CA ALA A 399 15.63 -30.02 -13.80
C ALA A 399 16.14 -31.15 -14.70
N SER A 400 15.38 -31.49 -15.75
CA SER A 400 15.76 -32.49 -16.75
C SER A 400 16.96 -32.02 -17.57
N ASP A 401 16.87 -30.82 -18.15
CA ASP A 401 17.87 -30.27 -19.08
C ASP A 401 19.24 -30.10 -18.40
N HIS A 402 19.25 -29.79 -17.11
CA HIS A 402 20.48 -29.54 -16.33
C HIS A 402 20.85 -30.68 -15.36
N ASN A 403 20.23 -31.86 -15.49
CA ASN A 403 20.51 -33.07 -14.69
C ASN A 403 20.39 -32.89 -13.15
N VAL A 404 19.37 -32.16 -12.70
CA VAL A 404 19.08 -31.95 -11.28
C VAL A 404 18.33 -33.17 -10.72
N LYS A 405 19.08 -34.14 -10.17
CA LYS A 405 18.58 -35.46 -9.71
C LYS A 405 17.58 -35.43 -8.52
N GLU A 406 17.44 -34.30 -7.84
CA GLU A 406 16.70 -34.15 -6.57
C GLU A 406 15.33 -33.44 -6.73
N PHE A 407 14.73 -33.44 -7.92
CA PHE A 407 13.52 -32.66 -8.20
C PHE A 407 12.35 -32.93 -7.22
N LYS A 408 12.09 -34.21 -6.90
CA LYS A 408 11.00 -34.58 -5.97
C LYS A 408 11.27 -34.13 -4.53
N SER A 409 12.50 -34.25 -4.04
CA SER A 409 12.88 -33.76 -2.70
C SER A 409 12.90 -32.23 -2.61
N LEU A 410 13.21 -31.54 -3.71
CA LEU A 410 13.20 -30.08 -3.81
C LEU A 410 11.79 -29.46 -3.74
N ILE A 411 10.77 -30.20 -4.18
CA ILE A 411 9.35 -29.77 -4.14
C ILE A 411 8.71 -30.06 -2.78
N GLU A 412 9.09 -31.15 -2.13
CA GLU A 412 8.47 -31.60 -0.87
C GLU A 412 9.06 -30.96 0.39
N GLY A 413 10.11 -30.13 0.27
CA GLY A 413 10.67 -29.40 1.41
C GLY A 413 11.21 -30.31 2.51
N LYS A 414 12.00 -31.32 2.14
CA LYS A 414 12.87 -32.05 3.09
C LYS A 414 14.31 -31.55 3.00
#